data_AF-A0A968V8K5-F1
#
_entry.id   AF-A0A968V8K5-F1
#
_cell.length_a   1.000
_cell.length_b   1.000
_cell.length_c   1.000
_cell.angle_alpha   90.00
_cell.angle_beta   90.00
_cell.angle_gamma   90.00
#
_symmetry.space_group_name_H-M   'P 1'
#
loop_
_entity.id
_entity.type
_entity.pdbx_description
1 polymer ?
#
loop_
_entity_poly.entity_id
_entity_poly.type
_entity_poly.pdbx_seq_one_letter_code
_entity_poly.pdbx_strand_id
1 'polypeptide(L)' 'MSNPKQYGYYFDENDLYPAWTDFHYVEVNTAIESLADFARQHNVSYRELKAYNPWLIATKLTNPRRQTYQIKIPHQKF' A
#
# COMPACT_ATOMS: atom_id res chain seq x y z
N MET A 1 14.43 -0.50 -25.56
CA MET A 1 15.40 -0.60 -24.45
C MET A 1 14.95 -1.73 -23.54
N SER A 2 15.06 -2.99 -23.96
CA SER A 2 14.14 -4.04 -23.47
C SER A 2 14.76 -5.40 -23.18
N ASN A 3 16.09 -5.56 -23.20
CA ASN A 3 16.72 -6.88 -23.02
C ASN A 3 17.87 -6.87 -21.98
N PRO A 4 17.55 -6.97 -20.67
CA PRO A 4 18.57 -7.02 -19.60
C PRO A 4 19.52 -8.23 -19.71
N LYS A 5 19.07 -9.34 -20.31
CA LYS A 5 19.89 -10.54 -20.56
C LYS A 5 21.12 -10.28 -21.44
N GLN A 6 21.05 -9.33 -22.38
CA GLN A 6 22.20 -8.97 -23.23
C GLN A 6 23.30 -8.19 -22.48
N TYR A 7 23.00 -7.67 -21.28
CA TYR A 7 23.93 -6.91 -20.45
C TYR A 7 24.38 -7.69 -19.21
N GLY A 8 24.15 -9.01 -19.17
CA GLY A 8 24.62 -9.88 -18.09
C GLY A 8 23.77 -9.88 -16.81
N TYR A 9 22.57 -9.27 -16.84
CA TYR A 9 21.64 -9.34 -15.72
C TYR A 9 20.78 -10.60 -15.84
N TYR A 10 21.10 -11.60 -15.01
CA TYR A 10 20.28 -12.78 -14.76
C TYR A 10 19.63 -12.62 -13.39
N PHE A 11 18.32 -12.45 -13.34
CA PHE A 11 17.56 -12.50 -12.10
C PHE A 11 16.91 -13.87 -12.03
N ASP A 12 17.24 -14.65 -11.01
CA ASP A 12 16.44 -15.82 -10.70
C ASP A 12 15.13 -15.35 -10.04
N GLU A 13 14.04 -16.10 -10.23
CA GLU A 13 12.75 -15.76 -9.60
C GLU A 13 12.87 -15.70 -8.06
N ASN A 14 13.86 -16.39 -7.49
CA ASN A 14 14.21 -16.37 -6.06
C ASN A 14 14.93 -15.07 -5.62
N ASP A 15 15.50 -14.31 -6.56
CA ASP A 15 16.11 -13.00 -6.27
C ASP A 15 15.06 -11.89 -6.24
N LEU A 16 13.85 -12.17 -6.75
CA LEU A 16 12.76 -11.22 -6.76
C LEU A 16 12.14 -11.11 -5.36
N TYR A 17 11.88 -9.88 -4.93
CA TYR A 17 11.08 -9.67 -3.74
C TYR A 17 9.70 -10.30 -3.92
N PRO A 18 9.23 -11.11 -2.95
CA PRO A 18 7.92 -11.73 -3.05
C PRO A 18 6.85 -10.64 -3.18
N ALA A 19 5.95 -10.82 -4.15
CA ALA A 19 4.87 -9.88 -4.36
C ALA A 19 3.98 -9.85 -3.11
N TRP A 20 3.77 -8.64 -2.58
CA TRP A 20 2.79 -8.42 -1.52
C TRP A 20 1.44 -8.65 -2.18
N THR A 21 0.80 -9.78 -1.92
CA THR A 21 -0.42 -10.24 -2.64
C THR A 21 -1.65 -10.27 -1.75
N ASP A 22 -1.45 -10.17 -0.44
CA ASP A 22 -2.50 -10.34 0.56
C ASP A 22 -3.07 -9.00 1.03
N PHE A 23 -3.69 -8.26 0.10
CA PHE A 23 -4.37 -6.99 0.38
C PHE A 23 -5.54 -6.75 -0.58
N HIS A 24 -6.47 -5.89 -0.17
CA HIS A 24 -7.53 -5.36 -1.03
C HIS A 24 -7.46 -3.83 -1.08
N TYR A 25 -8.16 -3.24 -2.05
CA TYR A 25 -8.24 -1.79 -2.20
C TYR A 25 -9.52 -1.24 -1.57
N VAL A 26 -9.39 -0.15 -0.84
CA VAL A 26 -10.51 0.67 -0.35
C VAL A 26 -10.45 2.02 -1.02
N GLU A 27 -11.54 2.39 -1.68
CA GLU A 27 -11.68 3.69 -2.31
C GLU A 27 -12.13 4.73 -1.29
N VAL A 28 -11.35 5.80 -1.15
CA VAL A 28 -11.63 6.91 -0.24
C VAL A 28 -11.70 8.20 -1.02
N ASN A 29 -12.88 8.82 -1.04
CA ASN A 29 -13.13 10.12 -1.67
C ASN A 29 -13.29 11.26 -0.64
N THR A 30 -13.16 10.98 0.65
CA THR A 30 -13.26 11.94 1.75
C THR A 30 -11.91 12.18 2.42
N ALA A 31 -11.86 13.16 3.33
CA ALA A 31 -10.72 13.31 4.22
C ALA A 31 -10.76 12.24 5.32
N ILE A 32 -9.59 11.72 5.70
CA ILE A 32 -9.43 10.84 6.86
C ILE A 32 -8.75 11.65 7.96
N GLU A 33 -9.46 11.89 9.06
CA GLU A 33 -8.94 12.71 10.17
C GLU A 33 -7.84 11.99 10.97
N SER A 34 -7.95 10.67 11.09
CA SER A 34 -7.01 9.82 11.81
C SER A 34 -6.82 8.50 11.08
N LEU A 35 -5.63 8.29 10.51
CA LEU A 35 -5.26 7.03 9.88
C LEU A 35 -5.17 5.88 10.90
N ALA A 36 -4.97 6.17 12.19
CA ALA A 36 -5.01 5.17 13.24
C ALA A 36 -6.43 4.64 13.46
N ASP A 37 -7.43 5.52 13.42
CA ASP A 37 -8.84 5.14 13.55
C ASP A 37 -9.32 4.38 12.32
N PHE A 38 -8.91 4.85 11.13
CA PHE A 38 -9.12 4.15 9.87
C PHE A 38 -8.53 2.74 9.90
N ALA A 39 -7.28 2.58 10.35
CA ALA A 39 -6.66 1.26 10.50
C ALA A 39 -7.47 0.34 11.43
N ARG A 40 -7.92 0.87 12.58
CA ARG A 40 -8.77 0.12 13.54
C ARG A 40 -10.11 -0.31 12.95
N GLN A 41 -10.76 0.56 12.18
CA GLN A 41 -12.04 0.25 11.50
C GLN A 41 -11.89 -0.91 10.50
N HIS A 42 -10.72 -1.04 9.90
CA HIS A 42 -10.38 -2.10 8.95
C HIS A 42 -9.65 -3.29 9.58
N ASN A 43 -9.59 -3.38 10.92
CA ASN A 43 -8.91 -4.45 11.67
C ASN A 43 -7.43 -4.65 11.29
N VAL A 44 -6.75 -3.57 10.92
CA VAL A 44 -5.30 -3.59 10.63
C VAL A 44 -4.56 -2.67 11.59
N SER A 45 -3.28 -2.95 11.84
CA SER A 45 -2.47 -2.02 12.61
C SER A 45 -2.10 -0.79 11.78
N TYR A 46 -1.92 0.34 12.45
CA TYR A 46 -1.43 1.56 11.82
C TYR A 46 -0.08 1.37 11.11
N ARG A 47 0.78 0.50 11.66
CA ARG A 47 2.09 0.16 11.07
C ARG A 47 1.92 -0.59 9.75
N GLU A 48 1.01 -1.57 9.71
CA GLU A 48 0.71 -2.32 8.49
C GLU A 48 0.09 -1.42 7.42
N LEU A 49 -0.88 -0.59 7.79
CA LEU A 49 -1.48 0.37 6.87
C LEU A 49 -0.42 1.24 6.17
N LYS A 50 0.56 1.74 6.92
CA LYS A 50 1.67 2.54 6.36
C LYS A 50 2.67 1.73 5.55
N ALA A 51 2.94 0.49 5.92
CA ALA A 51 3.84 -0.39 5.16
C ALA A 51 3.29 -0.65 3.75
N TYR A 52 1.97 -0.84 3.62
CA TYR A 52 1.32 -1.05 2.32
C TYR A 52 1.09 0.26 1.54
N ASN A 53 1.08 1.41 2.21
CA ASN A 53 0.83 2.72 1.61
C ASN A 53 1.93 3.72 1.99
N PRO A 54 3.16 3.58 1.46
CA PRO A 54 4.30 4.43 1.84
C PRO A 54 4.10 5.91 1.49
N TRP A 55 3.13 6.23 0.63
CA TRP A 55 2.74 7.61 0.30
C TRP A 55 1.89 8.29 1.40
N LEU A 56 1.36 7.54 2.37
CA LEU A 56 0.64 8.07 3.55
C LEU A 56 1.61 8.45 4.68
N ILE A 57 2.36 9.53 4.49
CA ILE A 57 3.37 9.99 5.45
C ILE A 57 2.73 10.60 6.70
N ALA A 58 1.71 11.45 6.52
CA ALA A 58 1.02 12.15 7.60
C ALA A 58 0.22 11.18 8.50
N THR A 59 -0.33 11.71 9.60
CA THR A 59 -1.27 10.98 10.47
C THR A 59 -2.71 11.04 9.97
N LYS A 60 -2.98 11.90 8.99
CA LYS A 60 -4.29 12.18 8.40
C LYS A 60 -4.19 12.34 6.90
N LEU A 61 -5.27 12.07 6.18
CA LEU A 61 -5.39 12.30 4.74
C LEU A 61 -6.30 13.50 4.48
N THR A 62 -5.75 14.60 4.00
CA THR A 62 -6.54 15.76 3.57
C THR A 62 -6.92 15.60 2.11
N ASN A 63 -8.19 15.82 1.77
CA ASN A 63 -8.68 15.70 0.39
C ASN A 63 -9.41 16.97 -0.08
N PRO A 64 -8.72 18.12 -0.18
CA PRO A 64 -9.34 19.38 -0.60
C PRO A 64 -9.84 19.35 -2.05
N ARG A 65 -9.28 18.46 -2.88
CA ARG A 65 -9.60 18.35 -4.32
C ARG A 65 -10.62 17.24 -4.63
N ARG A 66 -11.19 16.59 -3.60
CA ARG A 66 -12.16 15.47 -3.72
C ARG A 66 -11.71 14.37 -4.70
N GLN A 67 -10.41 14.05 -4.67
CA GLN A 67 -9.85 12.97 -5.47
C GLN A 67 -10.17 11.62 -4.82
N THR A 68 -10.38 10.58 -5.63
CA THR A 68 -10.52 9.22 -5.11
C THR A 68 -9.14 8.61 -4.92
N TYR A 69 -8.83 8.23 -3.69
CA TYR A 69 -7.62 7.50 -3.35
C TYR A 69 -7.92 6.01 -3.20
N GLN A 70 -7.00 5.16 -3.65
CA GLN A 70 -7.06 3.72 -3.41
C GLN A 70 -6.06 3.37 -2.30
N ILE A 71 -6.58 3.02 -1.12
CA ILE A 71 -5.77 2.63 0.03
C ILE A 71 -5.70 1.11 0.07
N LYS A 72 -4.48 0.57 0.14
CA LYS A 72 -4.23 -0.87 0.27
C LYS A 72 -4.43 -1.29 1.72
N ILE A 73 -5.31 -2.24 1.97
CA ILE A 73 -5.55 -2.80 3.30
C ILE A 73 -5.18 -4.28 3.28
N PRO A 74 -4.19 -4.71 4.06
CA PRO A 74 -3.84 -6.12 4.15
C PRO A 74 -4.98 -6.93 4.76
N HIS A 75 -5.15 -8.17 4.32
CA HIS A 75 -6.03 -9.08 5.04
C HIS A 75 -5.34 -9.48 6.35
N GLN A 76 -6.13 -9.55 7.42
CA GLN A 76 -5.63 -9.95 8.72
C GLN A 76 -5.11 -11.39 8.63
N LYS A 77 -3.81 -11.57 8.84
CA LYS A 77 -3.21 -12.89 9.00
C LYS A 77 -3.58 -13.41 10.40
N PHE A 78 -4.47 -14.39 10.45
CA PHE A 78 -4.76 -15.16 11.67
C PHE A 78 -3.57 -16.04 12.04
#